data_AF-A0A524NLJ0-F1
#
_entry.id   AF-A0A524NLJ0-F1
#
_cell.length_a   1.000
_cell.length_b   1.000
_cell.length_c   1.000
_cell.angle_alpha   90.00
_cell.angle_beta   90.00
_cell.angle_gamma   90.00
#
_symmetry.space_group_name_H-M   'P 1'
#
loop_
_entity.id
_entity.type
_entity.pdbx_description
1 polymer ?
#
loop_
_entity_poly.entity_id
_entity_poly.type
_entity_poly.pdbx_seq_one_letter_code
_entity_poly.pdbx_strand_id
1 'polypeptide(L)'
;MASTTTTTLITCPAAPDGDCGAVFAKALLTVDERRAGKEKLVAKWKAGPQLVAADFGDPSSGTTAYAMCVYGDSGALVGEYKIDRAGASCRGNPCWKVLGGTAAAKGYRYNDRDLTAYGIRSVSLKAREAGRSSVVVKGRGGTGLPLGVATALAESTAGATIQLFGTDLPECFSVTASLLTKTGVSSFKAEAP
;
A
#
# COMPACT_ATOMS: atom_id res chain seq x y z
N MET A 1 19.83 8.44 -30.19
CA MET A 1 20.11 8.64 -28.76
C MET A 1 19.31 7.60 -28.00
N ALA A 2 19.97 6.61 -27.40
CA ALA A 2 19.29 5.56 -26.64
C ALA A 2 19.10 6.06 -25.20
N SER A 3 17.86 6.37 -24.83
CA SER A 3 17.51 6.68 -23.44
C SER A 3 17.45 5.37 -22.65
N THR A 4 18.53 5.07 -21.91
CA THR A 4 18.52 4.06 -20.86
C THR A 4 17.58 4.52 -19.74
N THR A 5 16.38 3.96 -19.71
CA THR A 5 15.45 4.14 -18.59
C THR A 5 15.94 3.24 -17.45
N THR A 6 16.68 3.80 -16.50
CA THR A 6 16.98 3.13 -15.24
C THR A 6 15.68 3.02 -14.46
N THR A 7 15.05 1.84 -14.47
CA THR A 7 13.93 1.56 -13.57
C THR A 7 14.47 1.53 -12.14
N THR A 8 14.33 2.63 -11.41
CA THR A 8 14.63 2.66 -9.98
C THR A 8 13.71 1.66 -9.30
N LEU A 9 14.27 0.53 -8.85
CA LEU A 9 13.51 -0.49 -8.12
C LEU A 9 13.19 0.08 -6.74
N ILE A 10 11.90 0.20 -6.44
CA ILE A 10 11.46 0.54 -5.09
C ILE A 10 11.40 -0.72 -4.22
N THR A 11 11.99 -0.64 -3.03
CA THR A 11 12.08 -1.73 -2.05
C THR A 11 11.76 -1.20 -0.67
N CYS A 12 11.18 -2.04 0.18
CA CYS A 12 10.94 -1.68 1.57
C CYS A 12 12.26 -1.60 2.34
N PRO A 13 12.50 -0.53 3.12
CA PRO A 13 13.57 -0.52 4.10
C PRO A 13 13.42 -1.66 5.12
N ALA A 14 14.53 -2.11 5.70
CA ALA A 14 14.53 -3.23 6.66
C ALA A 14 13.78 -2.93 7.97
N ALA A 15 13.67 -1.64 8.32
CA ALA A 15 12.96 -1.13 9.48
C ALA A 15 12.05 0.05 9.09
N PRO A 16 11.03 0.40 9.90
CA PRO A 16 10.20 1.57 9.65
C PRO A 16 11.05 2.83 9.50
N ASP A 17 10.73 3.61 8.48
CA ASP A 17 11.33 4.93 8.29
C ASP A 17 10.72 5.91 9.30
N GLY A 18 11.54 6.42 10.22
CA GLY A 18 11.11 7.39 11.24
C GLY A 18 10.72 8.75 10.66
N ASP A 19 11.21 9.07 9.46
CA ASP A 19 10.98 10.35 8.78
C ASP A 19 9.77 10.29 7.83
N CYS A 20 8.99 9.20 7.89
CA CYS A 20 7.78 9.00 7.10
C CYS A 20 6.63 9.91 7.59
N GLY A 21 6.65 11.16 7.11
CA GLY A 21 5.97 12.33 7.70
C GLY A 21 4.44 12.37 7.59
N ALA A 22 3.82 11.76 6.58
CA ALA A 22 2.36 11.75 6.48
C ALA A 22 1.73 10.65 7.33
N VAL A 23 1.43 11.00 8.58
CA VAL A 23 0.77 10.13 9.53
C VAL A 23 -0.75 10.17 9.37
N PHE A 24 -1.36 9.00 9.23
CA PHE A 24 -2.81 8.84 9.24
C PHE A 24 -3.30 8.47 10.64
N ALA A 25 -4.44 9.01 11.06
CA ALA A 25 -4.96 8.75 12.41
C ALA A 25 -5.69 7.40 12.53
N LYS A 26 -6.29 6.89 11.44
CA LYS A 26 -7.11 5.68 11.45
C LYS A 26 -6.48 4.58 10.59
N ALA A 27 -6.37 3.39 11.17
CA ALA A 27 -5.71 2.25 10.55
C ALA A 27 -6.62 1.03 10.45
N LEU A 28 -6.43 0.22 9.41
CA LEU A 28 -6.87 -1.18 9.39
C LEU A 28 -5.85 -2.01 8.62
N LEU A 29 -5.32 -3.05 9.24
CA LEU A 29 -4.61 -4.13 8.59
C LEU A 29 -5.40 -5.42 8.75
N THR A 30 -5.58 -6.15 7.67
CA THR A 30 -6.10 -7.52 7.68
C THR A 30 -5.25 -8.36 6.74
N VAL A 31 -4.69 -9.43 7.28
CA VAL A 31 -4.01 -10.49 6.55
C VAL A 31 -4.76 -11.79 6.84
N ASP A 32 -5.27 -12.44 5.81
CA ASP A 32 -5.98 -13.71 5.92
C ASP A 32 -5.35 -14.72 4.97
N GLU A 33 -4.62 -15.68 5.53
CA GLU A 33 -3.87 -16.73 4.83
C GLU A 33 -4.46 -18.12 5.16
N ARG A 34 -5.64 -18.19 5.77
CA ARG A 34 -6.25 -19.45 6.25
C ARG A 34 -6.57 -20.45 5.15
N ARG A 35 -6.66 -20.01 3.90
CA ARG A 35 -7.08 -20.83 2.76
C ARG A 35 -6.17 -20.56 1.57
N ALA A 36 -5.39 -21.57 1.19
CA ALA A 36 -4.51 -21.53 0.02
C ALA A 36 -5.27 -21.08 -1.25
N GLY A 37 -4.71 -20.10 -1.96
CA GLY A 37 -5.26 -19.49 -3.17
C GLY A 37 -6.46 -18.56 -2.92
N LYS A 38 -6.86 -18.34 -1.67
CA LYS A 38 -7.97 -17.45 -1.27
C LYS A 38 -7.55 -16.41 -0.23
N GLU A 39 -6.27 -16.11 -0.19
CA GLU A 39 -5.66 -15.14 0.71
C GLU A 39 -6.28 -13.76 0.54
N LYS A 40 -6.20 -12.93 1.57
CA LYS A 40 -6.68 -11.55 1.51
C LYS A 40 -5.74 -10.63 2.24
N LEU A 41 -5.50 -9.49 1.62
CA LEU A 41 -4.82 -8.36 2.23
C LEU A 41 -5.75 -7.16 2.16
N VAL A 42 -5.93 -6.47 3.28
CA VAL A 42 -6.59 -5.17 3.32
C VAL A 42 -5.78 -4.26 4.24
N ALA A 43 -5.19 -3.22 3.66
CA ALA A 43 -4.57 -2.13 4.38
C ALA A 43 -5.34 -0.83 4.12
N LYS A 44 -5.64 -0.08 5.17
CA LYS A 44 -6.32 1.23 5.09
C LYS A 44 -5.60 2.22 5.99
N TRP A 45 -5.27 3.36 5.39
CA TRP A 45 -4.86 4.58 6.07
C TRP A 45 -5.99 5.60 5.86
N LYS A 46 -6.57 6.12 6.94
CA LYS A 46 -7.74 7.01 6.92
C LYS A 46 -7.52 8.18 7.86
N ALA A 47 -8.31 9.25 7.69
CA ALA A 47 -8.13 10.49 8.44
C ALA A 47 -6.69 11.03 8.34
N GLY A 48 -6.18 11.11 7.11
CA GLY A 48 -4.85 11.64 6.83
C GLY A 48 -4.78 13.17 6.78
N PRO A 49 -3.59 13.74 6.58
CA PRO A 49 -3.37 15.17 6.46
C PRO A 49 -4.04 15.75 5.21
N GLN A 50 -4.00 17.07 5.07
CA GLN A 50 -4.34 17.71 3.80
C GLN A 50 -3.34 17.26 2.75
N LEU A 51 -3.83 16.67 1.67
CA LEU A 51 -3.01 16.23 0.54
C LEU A 51 -3.59 16.75 -0.77
N VAL A 52 -2.72 16.98 -1.74
CA VAL A 52 -3.02 17.19 -3.15
C VAL A 52 -2.63 15.94 -3.95
N ALA A 53 -3.10 15.83 -5.19
CA ALA A 53 -2.80 14.65 -6.01
C ALA A 53 -1.30 14.47 -6.28
N ALA A 54 -0.54 15.57 -6.37
CA ALA A 54 0.90 15.55 -6.60
C ALA A 54 1.69 14.89 -5.46
N ASP A 55 1.18 14.89 -4.23
CA ASP A 55 1.82 14.21 -3.10
C ASP A 55 1.89 12.69 -3.29
N PHE A 56 1.04 12.14 -4.18
CA PHE A 56 1.09 10.74 -4.57
C PHE A 56 1.96 10.48 -5.80
N GLY A 57 2.63 11.47 -6.39
CA GLY A 57 3.28 11.35 -7.70
C GLY A 57 2.27 11.25 -8.86
N ASP A 58 2.71 10.67 -9.97
CA ASP A 58 1.87 10.34 -11.13
C ASP A 58 2.05 8.87 -11.56
N PRO A 59 1.22 7.94 -11.03
CA PRO A 59 1.22 6.55 -11.47
C PRO A 59 0.36 6.33 -12.73
N SER A 60 -0.35 7.35 -13.22
CA SER A 60 -1.29 7.20 -14.34
C SER A 60 -0.62 7.38 -15.69
N SER A 61 0.17 8.44 -15.85
CA SER A 61 0.93 8.76 -17.07
C SER A 61 2.43 8.91 -16.83
N GLY A 62 2.83 9.09 -15.57
CA GLY A 62 4.23 9.21 -15.17
C GLY A 62 4.86 7.86 -14.84
N THR A 63 5.84 7.89 -13.95
CA THR A 63 6.69 6.75 -13.61
C THR A 63 6.53 6.26 -12.18
N THR A 64 5.58 6.82 -11.41
CA THR A 64 5.46 6.53 -9.97
C THR A 64 5.10 5.08 -9.71
N ALA A 65 6.03 4.33 -9.16
CA ALA A 65 5.82 2.99 -8.61
C ALA A 65 5.75 3.05 -7.08
N TYR A 66 5.02 2.13 -6.46
CA TYR A 66 4.86 2.08 -5.00
C TYR A 66 5.36 0.77 -4.40
N ALA A 67 5.80 0.83 -3.14
CA ALA A 67 5.99 -0.33 -2.28
C ALA A 67 5.22 -0.11 -0.97
N MET A 68 4.31 -1.03 -0.65
CA MET A 68 3.70 -1.09 0.68
C MET A 68 4.49 -2.04 1.55
N CYS A 69 4.88 -1.55 2.72
CA CYS A 69 5.73 -2.24 3.68
C CYS A 69 4.94 -2.46 4.96
N VAL A 70 4.99 -3.68 5.50
CA VAL A 70 4.39 -4.04 6.78
C VAL A 70 5.51 -4.43 7.71
N TYR A 71 5.56 -3.79 8.87
CA TYR A 71 6.53 -4.03 9.91
C TYR A 71 5.86 -4.58 11.17
N GLY A 72 6.47 -5.60 11.76
CA GLY A 72 6.04 -6.14 13.05
C GLY A 72 6.59 -5.32 14.23
N ASP A 73 6.25 -5.73 15.45
CA ASP A 73 6.64 -5.04 16.70
C ASP A 73 8.15 -4.85 16.87
N SER A 74 8.96 -5.79 16.40
CA SER A 74 10.42 -5.72 16.47
C SER A 74 11.01 -4.67 15.51
N GLY A 75 10.17 -4.01 14.71
CA GLY A 75 10.58 -3.15 13.61
C GLY A 75 11.06 -3.94 12.39
N ALA A 76 11.00 -5.27 12.38
CA ALA A 76 11.40 -6.04 11.21
C ALA A 76 10.36 -5.94 10.09
N LEU A 77 10.83 -5.87 8.83
CA LEU A 77 9.98 -6.01 7.65
C LEU A 77 9.39 -7.43 7.61
N VAL A 78 8.05 -7.52 7.64
CA VAL A 78 7.32 -8.79 7.61
C VAL A 78 6.44 -8.95 6.36
N GLY A 79 6.30 -7.90 5.54
CA GLY A 79 5.59 -7.98 4.26
C GLY A 79 5.95 -6.83 3.33
N GLU A 80 6.19 -7.16 2.06
CA GLU A 80 6.48 -6.20 0.98
C GLU A 80 5.54 -6.44 -0.21
N TYR A 81 4.91 -5.39 -0.71
CA TYR A 81 3.96 -5.45 -1.81
C TYR A 81 4.26 -4.35 -2.83
N LYS A 82 4.79 -4.71 -4.00
CA LYS A 82 5.13 -3.74 -5.06
C LYS A 82 3.99 -3.53 -6.03
N ILE A 83 3.80 -2.27 -6.43
CA ILE A 83 2.88 -1.84 -7.48
C ILE A 83 3.65 -0.99 -8.50
N ASP A 84 4.33 -1.65 -9.42
CA ASP A 84 5.21 -1.11 -10.47
C ASP A 84 4.51 -1.01 -11.83
N ARG A 85 3.28 -0.47 -11.82
CA ARG A 85 2.36 -0.48 -12.96
C ARG A 85 2.06 0.92 -13.49
N ALA A 86 2.98 1.87 -13.30
CA ALA A 86 2.84 3.23 -13.81
C ALA A 86 2.69 3.23 -15.34
N GLY A 87 1.71 3.97 -15.86
CA GLY A 87 1.42 4.03 -17.31
C GLY A 87 0.97 2.71 -17.96
N ALA A 88 0.86 1.62 -17.20
CA ALA A 88 0.62 0.30 -17.76
C ALA A 88 -0.87 0.03 -18.07
N SER A 89 -1.12 -0.99 -18.90
CA SER A 89 -2.46 -1.49 -19.22
C SER A 89 -2.81 -2.76 -18.44
N CYS A 90 -4.02 -2.78 -17.90
CA CYS A 90 -4.64 -3.88 -17.17
C CYS A 90 -5.94 -4.25 -17.90
N ARG A 91 -5.91 -5.34 -18.68
CA ARG A 91 -7.01 -5.78 -19.54
C ARG A 91 -7.52 -4.70 -20.51
N GLY A 92 -6.60 -4.11 -21.27
CA GLY A 92 -6.92 -3.10 -22.29
C GLY A 92 -7.34 -1.73 -21.74
N ASN A 93 -7.31 -1.54 -20.42
CA ASN A 93 -7.59 -0.27 -19.76
C ASN A 93 -6.36 0.20 -19.00
N PRO A 94 -6.16 1.51 -18.78
CA PRO A 94 -5.12 1.98 -17.87
C PRO A 94 -5.27 1.32 -16.49
N CYS A 95 -4.17 0.75 -15.98
CA CYS A 95 -4.12 0.15 -14.65
C CYS A 95 -4.48 1.19 -13.57
N TRP A 96 -3.98 2.42 -13.75
CA TRP A 96 -4.25 3.57 -12.91
C TRP A 96 -5.20 4.55 -13.61
N LYS A 97 -6.18 5.03 -12.86
CA LYS A 97 -7.12 6.08 -13.28
C LYS A 97 -7.01 7.28 -12.37
N VAL A 98 -6.94 8.48 -12.95
CA VAL A 98 -7.03 9.74 -12.20
C VAL A 98 -8.44 9.90 -11.65
N LEU A 99 -8.56 10.24 -10.37
CA LEU A 99 -9.83 10.60 -9.73
C LEU A 99 -10.06 12.09 -9.85
N GLY A 100 -11.28 12.53 -10.17
CA GLY A 100 -11.58 13.97 -10.31
C GLY A 100 -11.26 14.57 -11.69
N GLY A 101 -10.70 13.79 -12.61
CA GLY A 101 -10.29 14.24 -13.94
C GLY A 101 -8.87 14.82 -13.96
N THR A 102 -8.29 15.00 -15.15
CA THR A 102 -6.90 15.45 -15.34
C THR A 102 -6.70 16.93 -14.99
N ALA A 103 -7.73 17.76 -15.17
CA ALA A 103 -7.66 19.20 -14.85
C ALA A 103 -7.70 19.50 -13.33
N ALA A 104 -8.21 18.57 -12.52
CA ALA A 104 -8.37 18.75 -11.08
C ALA A 104 -8.27 17.39 -10.36
N ALA A 105 -7.09 16.77 -10.47
CA ALA A 105 -6.83 15.46 -9.89
C ALA A 105 -7.05 15.47 -8.36
N LYS A 106 -7.77 14.45 -7.87
CA LYS A 106 -8.11 14.21 -6.46
C LYS A 106 -7.48 12.91 -5.94
N GLY A 107 -6.44 12.45 -6.63
CA GLY A 107 -5.72 11.20 -6.39
C GLY A 107 -5.95 10.17 -7.50
N TYR A 108 -5.68 8.90 -7.21
CA TYR A 108 -5.56 7.84 -8.20
C TYR A 108 -6.23 6.55 -7.75
N ARG A 109 -6.67 5.74 -8.71
CA ARG A 109 -7.20 4.40 -8.48
C ARG A 109 -6.50 3.39 -9.37
N TYR A 110 -5.84 2.43 -8.73
CA TYR A 110 -5.35 1.22 -9.38
C TYR A 110 -6.44 0.14 -9.37
N ASN A 111 -6.58 -0.58 -10.47
CA ASN A 111 -7.37 -1.81 -10.52
C ASN A 111 -6.77 -2.80 -11.51
N ASP A 112 -6.29 -3.92 -10.98
CA ASP A 112 -5.75 -5.02 -11.76
C ASP A 112 -6.49 -6.31 -11.46
N ARG A 113 -7.26 -6.78 -12.45
CA ARG A 113 -8.06 -7.99 -12.28
C ARG A 113 -7.25 -9.27 -12.35
N ASP A 114 -6.06 -9.20 -12.94
CA ASP A 114 -5.15 -10.32 -13.20
C ASP A 114 -4.13 -10.51 -12.08
N LEU A 115 -4.11 -9.60 -11.10
CA LEU A 115 -3.30 -9.70 -9.89
C LEU A 115 -1.79 -9.77 -10.21
N THR A 116 -1.37 -9.05 -11.25
CA THR A 116 -0.01 -9.06 -11.82
C THR A 116 1.03 -8.37 -10.94
N ALA A 117 0.62 -7.48 -10.04
CA ALA A 117 1.51 -6.77 -9.12
C ALA A 117 1.31 -7.28 -7.68
N TYR A 118 2.12 -8.26 -7.27
CA TYR A 118 2.13 -8.80 -5.89
C TYR A 118 0.74 -9.20 -5.35
N GLY A 119 -0.14 -9.72 -6.21
CA GLY A 119 -1.50 -10.09 -5.79
C GLY A 119 -2.41 -8.90 -5.45
N ILE A 120 -1.94 -7.66 -5.64
CA ILE A 120 -2.70 -6.44 -5.38
C ILE A 120 -3.77 -6.28 -6.45
N ARG A 121 -5.03 -6.26 -5.99
CA ARG A 121 -6.21 -6.10 -6.85
C ARG A 121 -6.54 -4.63 -7.06
N SER A 122 -6.41 -3.81 -6.02
CA SER A 122 -6.80 -2.41 -6.11
C SER A 122 -6.05 -1.54 -5.12
N VAL A 123 -5.74 -0.33 -5.55
CA VAL A 123 -5.24 0.75 -4.69
C VAL A 123 -6.15 1.97 -4.88
N SER A 124 -6.46 2.69 -3.81
CA SER A 124 -7.16 3.98 -3.88
C SER A 124 -6.38 5.00 -3.06
N LEU A 125 -5.81 5.97 -3.76
CA LEU A 125 -5.13 7.13 -3.21
C LEU A 125 -6.09 8.31 -3.35
N LYS A 126 -6.46 8.95 -2.24
CA LYS A 126 -7.39 10.07 -2.25
C LYS A 126 -6.78 11.25 -1.53
N ALA A 127 -6.53 12.30 -2.31
CA ALA A 127 -6.09 13.60 -1.86
C ALA A 127 -7.31 14.45 -1.48
N ARG A 128 -7.37 14.92 -0.23
CA ARG A 128 -8.47 15.72 0.30
C ARG A 128 -7.95 16.65 1.39
N GLU A 129 -8.84 17.50 1.89
CA GLU A 129 -8.64 18.26 3.13
C GLU A 129 -8.24 17.37 4.31
N ALA A 130 -7.61 17.98 5.31
CA ALA A 130 -7.20 17.34 6.55
C ALA A 130 -8.35 16.53 7.19
N GLY A 131 -8.02 15.34 7.69
CA GLY A 131 -8.97 14.38 8.24
C GLY A 131 -9.77 13.60 7.19
N ARG A 132 -9.56 13.84 5.88
CA ARG A 132 -10.34 13.18 4.81
C ARG A 132 -9.48 12.45 3.77
N SER A 133 -8.17 12.70 3.74
CA SER A 133 -7.25 11.96 2.87
C SER A 133 -7.22 10.48 3.25
N SER A 134 -6.94 9.62 2.25
CA SER A 134 -6.86 8.18 2.51
C SER A 134 -6.07 7.40 1.49
N VAL A 135 -5.38 6.38 1.98
CA VAL A 135 -4.77 5.31 1.19
C VAL A 135 -5.52 4.00 1.50
N VAL A 136 -5.79 3.20 0.48
CA VAL A 136 -6.39 1.87 0.63
C VAL A 136 -5.71 0.92 -0.34
N VAL A 137 -5.11 -0.16 0.17
CA VAL A 137 -4.52 -1.23 -0.63
C VAL A 137 -5.28 -2.52 -0.35
N LYS A 138 -5.66 -3.24 -1.40
CA LYS A 138 -6.34 -4.53 -1.28
C LYS A 138 -5.70 -5.56 -2.19
N GLY A 139 -5.34 -6.69 -1.60
CA GLY A 139 -4.88 -7.88 -2.29
C GLY A 139 -5.92 -9.00 -2.24
N ARG A 140 -5.85 -9.89 -3.22
CA ARG A 140 -6.63 -11.13 -3.24
C ARG A 140 -5.74 -12.32 -3.60
N GLY A 141 -6.14 -13.47 -3.07
CA GLY A 141 -5.51 -14.77 -3.27
C GLY A 141 -5.42 -15.15 -4.74
N GLY A 142 -4.34 -15.88 -5.01
CA GLY A 142 -3.73 -16.21 -6.29
C GLY A 142 -2.26 -16.59 -6.01
N THR A 143 -1.39 -16.66 -7.01
CA THR A 143 0.04 -16.93 -6.80
C THR A 143 0.87 -15.70 -6.43
N GLY A 144 0.24 -14.52 -6.31
CA GLY A 144 0.95 -13.24 -6.25
C GLY A 144 1.10 -12.61 -4.86
N LEU A 145 0.24 -12.93 -3.88
CA LEU A 145 0.39 -12.34 -2.54
C LEU A 145 1.55 -13.02 -1.79
N PRO A 146 2.45 -12.24 -1.14
CA PRO A 146 3.36 -12.77 -0.13
C PRO A 146 2.60 -13.56 0.93
N LEU A 147 3.18 -14.68 1.36
CA LEU A 147 2.65 -15.55 2.41
C LEU A 147 3.54 -15.49 3.65
N GLY A 148 2.99 -15.90 4.81
CA GLY A 148 3.72 -15.95 6.07
C GLY A 148 3.70 -14.61 6.82
N VAL A 149 3.03 -13.59 6.28
CA VAL A 149 2.90 -12.29 6.93
C VAL A 149 2.05 -12.43 8.19
N ALA A 150 1.00 -13.25 8.17
CA ALA A 150 0.20 -13.51 9.35
C ALA A 150 0.99 -14.29 10.42
N THR A 151 1.85 -15.23 10.01
CA THR A 151 2.72 -15.97 10.94
C THR A 151 3.73 -15.04 11.59
N ALA A 152 4.37 -14.17 10.82
CA ALA A 152 5.34 -13.20 11.33
C ALA A 152 4.73 -12.17 12.31
N LEU A 153 3.42 -11.93 12.19
CA LEU A 153 2.66 -11.04 13.08
C LEU A 153 1.92 -11.79 14.21
N ALA A 154 2.04 -13.12 14.29
CA ALA A 154 1.21 -13.93 15.20
C ALA A 154 1.49 -13.63 16.68
N GLU A 155 2.74 -13.27 17.00
CA GLU A 155 3.21 -12.96 18.36
C GLU A 155 3.29 -11.45 18.63
N SER A 156 2.78 -10.62 17.71
CA SER A 156 2.68 -9.18 17.93
C SER A 156 1.77 -8.88 19.12
N THR A 157 2.23 -7.95 19.96
CA THR A 157 1.56 -7.36 21.13
C THR A 157 1.33 -5.85 20.98
N ALA A 158 2.10 -5.17 20.11
CA ALA A 158 2.03 -3.73 19.86
C ALA A 158 1.40 -3.37 18.51
N GLY A 159 1.13 -4.36 17.65
CA GLY A 159 0.43 -4.17 16.38
C GLY A 159 1.33 -4.26 15.15
N ALA A 160 1.08 -3.39 14.17
CA ALA A 160 1.89 -3.33 12.96
C ALA A 160 1.99 -1.90 12.44
N THR A 161 3.17 -1.53 11.96
CA THR A 161 3.39 -0.28 11.23
C THR A 161 3.34 -0.54 9.74
N ILE A 162 2.64 0.31 9.00
CA ILE A 162 2.42 0.16 7.57
C ILE A 162 2.86 1.44 6.87
N GLN A 163 3.86 1.32 6.01
CA GLN A 163 4.38 2.45 5.25
C GLN A 163 4.17 2.25 3.76
N LEU A 164 3.86 3.33 3.05
CA LEU A 164 3.78 3.37 1.60
C LEU A 164 4.88 4.30 1.08
N PHE A 165 5.85 3.71 0.38
CA PHE A 165 6.88 4.42 -0.34
C PHE A 165 6.48 4.55 -1.81
N GLY A 166 7.03 5.56 -2.47
CA GLY A 166 6.95 5.69 -3.92
C GLY A 166 8.23 6.28 -4.49
N THR A 167 8.51 6.00 -5.76
CA THR A 167 9.81 6.27 -6.42
C THR A 167 10.19 7.75 -6.45
N ASP A 168 9.18 8.61 -6.43
CA ASP A 168 9.25 10.06 -6.65
C ASP A 168 8.25 10.80 -5.74
N LEU A 169 7.90 10.19 -4.61
CA LEU A 169 7.05 10.83 -3.61
C LEU A 169 7.87 11.85 -2.79
N PRO A 170 7.29 13.01 -2.44
CA PRO A 170 7.96 13.98 -1.58
C PRO A 170 8.16 13.45 -0.15
N GLU A 171 7.24 12.61 0.32
CA GLU A 171 7.33 11.90 1.59
C GLU A 171 6.64 10.53 1.48
N CYS A 172 7.02 9.57 2.33
CA CYS A 172 6.25 8.33 2.45
C CYS A 172 5.05 8.51 3.41
N PHE A 173 4.06 7.63 3.26
CA PHE A 173 2.85 7.65 4.08
C PHE A 173 2.90 6.57 5.15
N SER A 174 2.58 6.90 6.40
CA SER A 174 2.66 5.97 7.53
C SER A 174 1.35 5.84 8.30
N VAL A 175 1.08 4.65 8.82
CA VAL A 175 0.07 4.42 9.88
C VAL A 175 0.49 3.25 10.75
N THR A 176 0.16 3.32 12.03
CA THR A 176 0.29 2.19 12.96
C THR A 176 -1.08 1.67 13.34
N ALA A 177 -1.27 0.36 13.24
CA ALA A 177 -2.46 -0.34 13.69
C ALA A 177 -2.12 -1.07 15.00
N SER A 178 -2.48 -0.49 16.14
CA SER A 178 -2.08 -0.95 17.48
C SER A 178 -3.14 -1.77 18.21
N LEU A 179 -4.41 -1.67 17.83
CA LEU A 179 -5.49 -2.47 18.42
C LEU A 179 -5.61 -3.81 17.71
N LEU A 180 -5.00 -4.85 18.29
CA LEU A 180 -5.12 -6.23 17.82
C LEU A 180 -6.55 -6.74 18.03
N THR A 181 -7.20 -7.13 16.95
CA THR A 181 -8.54 -7.76 16.98
C THR A 181 -8.51 -9.22 16.55
N LYS A 182 -7.41 -9.66 15.94
CA LYS A 182 -7.14 -11.07 15.63
C LYS A 182 -5.64 -11.28 15.45
N THR A 183 -5.10 -12.31 16.08
CA THR A 183 -3.73 -12.78 15.84
C THR A 183 -3.74 -14.30 15.66
N GLY A 184 -2.76 -14.82 14.93
CA GLY A 184 -2.63 -16.25 14.69
C GLY A 184 -1.84 -16.55 13.43
N VAL A 185 -1.31 -17.77 13.35
CA VAL A 185 -0.35 -18.20 12.32
C VAL A 185 -0.80 -18.03 10.87
N SER A 186 -2.11 -17.95 10.61
CA SER A 186 -2.68 -17.78 9.27
C SER A 186 -3.71 -16.65 9.19
N SER A 187 -3.87 -15.84 10.24
CA SER A 187 -4.70 -14.64 10.14
C SER A 187 -4.33 -13.59 11.18
N PHE A 188 -4.23 -12.35 10.73
CA PHE A 188 -3.96 -11.18 11.53
C PHE A 188 -4.94 -10.06 11.22
N LYS A 189 -5.39 -9.33 12.23
CA LYS A 189 -6.18 -8.11 12.09
C LYS A 189 -5.83 -7.13 13.21
N ALA A 190 -5.45 -5.92 12.82
CA ALA A 190 -5.22 -4.81 13.72
C ALA A 190 -5.86 -3.53 13.18
N GLU A 191 -6.21 -2.61 14.06
CA GLU A 191 -6.80 -1.32 13.70
C GLU A 191 -6.30 -0.18 14.60
N ALA A 192 -6.55 1.06 14.19
CA ALA A 192 -6.41 2.24 15.03
C ALA A 192 -7.69 3.09 14.90
N PRO A 193 -8.27 3.53 16.03
CA PRO A 193 -9.62 4.10 16.10
C PRO A 193 -9.81 5.43 15.36
#